data_AF-A0A024TMZ2-F1
#
_entry.id   AF-A0A024TMZ2-F1
#
_cell.length_a   1.000
_cell.length_b   1.000
_cell.length_c   1.000
_cell.angle_alpha   90.00
_cell.angle_beta   90.00
_cell.angle_gamma   90.00
#
_symmetry.space_group_name_H-M   'P 1'
#
loop_
_entity.id
_entity.type
_entity.pdbx_description
1 polymer ?
#
loop_
_entity_poly.entity_id
_entity_poly.type
_entity_poly.pdbx_seq_one_letter_code
_entity_poly.pdbx_strand_id
1 'polypeptide(L)'
;MDVEQEDARILAIGGAALDEFYAMCVESKTLWRTETCKVSNASIWSKPGKSVRLFQADAIVEAPPSVVFDVLHIKIADTREWNTSVDACTLVKQLAPNVEIMHTLTFAMYGGLVSARDFINVRVAKELEDGSGYIVGTTGIEYKNVPRGSGVTRGMNGVMGFLILRHERGTRLVWIINTDVKGWIPRSLIDAAIPAEMESYILALRKRVVAVQALE
;
A
#
# COMPACT_ATOMS: atom_id res chain seq x y z
N MET A 1 22.97 -14.68 10.21
CA MET A 1 22.52 -13.49 10.96
C MET A 1 21.68 -14.02 12.09
N ASP A 2 22.00 -13.63 13.31
CA ASP A 2 21.19 -13.98 14.48
C ASP A 2 19.78 -13.37 14.32
N VAL A 3 18.75 -14.02 14.87
CA VAL A 3 17.34 -13.58 14.73
C VAL A 3 17.16 -12.16 15.28
N GLU A 4 17.81 -11.85 16.41
CA GLU A 4 17.76 -10.51 17.01
C GLU A 4 18.40 -9.44 16.11
N GLN A 5 19.48 -9.79 15.40
CA GLN A 5 20.13 -8.89 14.45
C GLN A 5 19.27 -8.66 13.19
N GLU A 6 18.54 -9.69 12.75
CA GLU A 6 17.61 -9.55 11.62
C GLU A 6 16.42 -8.66 11.96
N ASP A 7 15.84 -8.84 13.15
CA ASP A 7 14.71 -8.02 13.63
C ASP A 7 15.11 -6.55 13.78
N ALA A 8 16.26 -6.27 14.42
CA ALA A 8 16.78 -4.92 14.56
C ALA A 8 17.01 -4.24 13.20
N ARG A 9 17.53 -5.00 12.22
CA ARG A 9 17.70 -4.51 10.84
C ARG A 9 16.36 -4.18 10.19
N ILE A 10 15.35 -5.05 10.32
CA ILE A 10 14.03 -4.83 9.72
C ILE A 10 13.32 -3.65 10.38
N LEU A 11 13.44 -3.49 11.69
CA LEU A 11 12.95 -2.32 12.42
C LEU A 11 13.56 -1.01 11.88
N ALA A 12 14.88 -0.98 11.67
CA ALA A 12 15.56 0.18 11.10
C ALA A 12 15.09 0.48 9.67
N ILE A 13 14.90 -0.55 8.83
CA ILE A 13 14.35 -0.41 7.48
C ILE A 13 12.93 0.18 7.53
N GLY A 14 12.07 -0.33 8.41
CA GLY A 14 10.70 0.17 8.56
C GLY A 14 10.65 1.63 8.98
N GLY A 15 11.49 2.03 9.94
CA GLY A 15 11.60 3.42 10.38
C GLY A 15 12.01 4.36 9.24
N ALA A 16 13.10 4.04 8.55
CA ALA A 16 13.57 4.84 7.42
C ALA A 16 12.54 4.91 6.27
N ALA A 17 11.82 3.82 6.01
CA ALA A 17 10.77 3.78 5.00
C ALA A 17 9.58 4.67 5.36
N LEU A 18 9.22 4.77 6.64
CA LEU A 18 8.15 5.67 7.09
C LEU A 18 8.51 7.14 6.82
N ASP A 19 9.74 7.54 7.15
CA ASP A 19 10.23 8.90 6.95
C ASP A 19 10.31 9.24 5.44
N GLU A 20 10.86 8.33 4.62
CA GLU A 20 10.89 8.48 3.16
C GLU A 20 9.47 8.57 2.58
N PHE A 21 8.54 7.74 3.07
CA PHE A 21 7.14 7.75 2.62
C PHE A 21 6.45 9.08 2.92
N TYR A 22 6.64 9.62 4.13
CA TYR A 22 6.07 10.92 4.49
C TYR A 22 6.61 12.03 3.57
N ALA A 23 7.93 12.06 3.34
CA ALA A 23 8.56 13.03 2.46
C ALA A 23 8.01 12.95 1.02
N MET A 24 7.74 11.74 0.51
CA MET A 24 7.14 11.54 -0.80
C MET A 24 5.69 12.05 -0.88
N CYS A 25 4.90 11.89 0.19
CA CYS A 25 3.51 12.34 0.23
C CYS A 25 3.39 13.86 0.12
N VAL A 26 4.26 14.58 0.83
CA VAL A 26 4.26 16.06 0.89
C VAL A 26 5.06 16.72 -0.24
N GLU A 27 5.66 15.92 -1.11
CA GLU A 27 6.41 16.43 -2.25
C GLU A 27 5.50 17.20 -3.22
N SER A 28 6.00 18.35 -3.67
CA SER A 28 5.34 19.16 -4.71
C SER A 28 5.07 18.34 -5.98
N LYS A 29 3.89 18.54 -6.57
CA LYS A 29 3.46 17.86 -7.80
C LYS A 29 3.95 18.52 -9.08
N THR A 30 4.82 19.52 -9.00
CA THR A 30 5.37 20.25 -10.18
C THR A 30 6.12 19.35 -11.17
N LEU A 31 6.82 18.31 -10.68
CA LEU A 31 7.58 17.37 -11.50
C LEU A 31 6.82 16.06 -11.78
N TRP A 32 5.56 15.98 -11.35
CA TRP A 32 4.74 14.79 -11.50
C TRP A 32 3.89 14.90 -12.76
N ARG A 33 3.77 13.80 -13.50
CA ARG A 33 2.84 13.68 -14.61
C ARG A 33 1.45 13.36 -14.05
N THR A 34 0.44 14.12 -14.43
CA THR A 34 -0.96 13.77 -14.16
C THR A 34 -1.36 12.54 -14.99
N GLU A 35 -1.92 11.54 -14.33
CA GLU A 35 -2.53 10.37 -14.98
C GLU A 35 -4.04 10.59 -15.15
N THR A 36 -4.65 9.89 -16.10
CA THR A 36 -6.11 9.90 -16.22
C THR A 36 -6.72 9.25 -14.98
N CYS A 37 -7.70 9.93 -14.37
CA CYS A 37 -8.49 9.42 -13.26
C CYS A 37 -9.98 9.64 -13.56
N LYS A 38 -10.77 8.57 -13.53
CA LYS A 38 -12.24 8.61 -13.75
C LYS A 38 -13.03 8.68 -12.45
N VAL A 39 -12.37 8.52 -11.31
CA VAL A 39 -12.99 8.51 -9.98
C VAL A 39 -13.15 9.94 -9.49
N SER A 40 -14.38 10.32 -9.12
CA SER A 40 -14.68 11.65 -8.58
C SER A 40 -13.96 11.89 -7.24
N ASN A 41 -13.55 13.13 -7.00
CA ASN A 41 -12.78 13.53 -5.81
C ASN A 41 -11.53 12.65 -5.61
N ALA A 42 -10.89 12.26 -6.71
CA ALA A 42 -9.62 11.56 -6.72
C ALA A 42 -8.75 12.04 -7.88
N SER A 43 -7.45 12.09 -7.65
CA SER A 43 -6.44 12.47 -8.63
C SER A 43 -5.27 11.50 -8.55
N ILE A 44 -4.68 11.17 -9.70
CA ILE A 44 -3.55 10.25 -9.79
C ILE A 44 -2.41 10.94 -10.53
N TRP A 45 -1.20 10.77 -10.00
CA TRP A 45 0.02 11.24 -10.62
C TRP A 45 1.07 10.14 -10.68
N SER A 46 2.02 10.28 -11.60
CA SER A 46 3.19 9.42 -11.65
C SER A 46 4.49 10.19 -11.92
N LYS A 47 5.61 9.60 -11.54
CA LYS A 47 6.94 10.07 -11.93
C LYS A 47 7.93 8.90 -12.00
N PRO A 48 9.07 9.05 -12.72
CA PRO A 48 10.16 8.10 -12.61
C PRO A 48 10.60 7.95 -11.14
N GLY A 49 10.74 6.71 -10.67
CA GLY A 49 11.36 6.39 -9.39
C GLY A 49 12.77 5.83 -9.58
N LYS A 50 13.43 5.44 -8.48
CA LYS A 50 14.81 4.90 -8.49
C LYS A 50 14.95 3.64 -9.35
N SER A 51 13.99 2.72 -9.23
CA SER A 51 14.03 1.41 -9.92
C SER A 51 12.79 1.13 -10.77
N VAL A 52 11.63 1.53 -10.26
CA VAL A 52 10.33 1.44 -10.93
C VAL A 52 9.62 2.79 -10.82
N ARG A 53 8.55 2.97 -11.60
CA ARG A 53 7.76 4.19 -11.60
C ARG A 53 7.03 4.34 -10.25
N LEU A 54 6.92 5.58 -9.80
CA LEU A 54 6.13 5.95 -8.63
C LEU A 54 4.75 6.42 -9.10
N PHE A 55 3.71 5.92 -8.44
CA PHE A 55 2.34 6.41 -8.61
C PHE A 55 1.82 6.91 -7.28
N GLN A 56 1.10 8.02 -7.29
CA GLN A 56 0.42 8.56 -6.12
C GLN A 56 -1.03 8.86 -6.48
N ALA A 57 -1.96 8.35 -5.67
CA ALA A 57 -3.33 8.80 -5.64
C ALA A 57 -3.57 9.75 -4.46
N ASP A 58 -4.45 10.73 -4.65
CA ASP A 58 -5.04 11.57 -3.61
C ASP A 58 -6.55 11.51 -3.77
N ALA A 59 -7.28 11.08 -2.73
CA ALA A 59 -8.71 10.84 -2.82
C ALA A 59 -9.45 11.20 -1.53
N ILE A 60 -10.69 11.68 -1.68
CA ILE A 60 -11.59 11.87 -0.54
C ILE A 60 -12.33 10.56 -0.22
N VAL A 61 -12.38 10.19 1.05
CA VAL A 61 -13.15 9.05 1.57
C VAL A 61 -14.09 9.60 2.64
N GLU A 62 -15.40 9.38 2.46
CA GLU A 62 -16.45 9.90 3.35
C GLU A 62 -16.62 9.02 4.59
N ALA A 63 -15.58 8.98 5.40
CA ALA A 63 -15.53 8.31 6.70
C ALA A 63 -14.49 9.00 7.61
N PRO A 64 -14.59 8.88 8.94
CA PRO A 64 -13.56 9.37 9.85
C PRO A 64 -12.18 8.74 9.58
N PRO A 65 -11.07 9.45 9.82
CA PRO A 65 -9.71 8.90 9.63
C PRO A 65 -9.47 7.59 10.38
N SER A 66 -10.06 7.42 11.57
CA SER A 66 -9.95 6.19 12.37
C SER A 66 -10.59 4.99 11.66
N VAL A 67 -11.77 5.15 11.06
CA VAL A 67 -12.45 4.08 10.30
C VAL A 67 -11.61 3.70 9.07
N VAL A 68 -11.06 4.69 8.36
CA VAL A 68 -10.20 4.43 7.20
C VAL A 68 -8.91 3.73 7.62
N PHE A 69 -8.29 4.16 8.72
CA PHE A 69 -7.11 3.52 9.30
C PHE A 69 -7.38 2.07 9.71
N ASP A 70 -8.51 1.81 10.34
CA ASP A 70 -8.91 0.46 10.73
C ASP A 70 -9.03 -0.46 9.53
N VAL A 71 -9.68 -0.02 8.45
CA VAL A 71 -9.82 -0.83 7.23
C VAL A 71 -8.47 -1.07 6.54
N LEU A 72 -7.60 -0.06 6.48
CA LEU A 72 -6.34 -0.14 5.73
C LEU A 72 -5.17 -0.74 6.50
N HIS A 73 -5.21 -0.72 7.83
CA HIS A 73 -4.12 -1.19 8.67
C HIS A 73 -4.56 -2.31 9.62
N ILE A 74 -5.49 -2.03 10.52
CA ILE A 74 -5.85 -2.96 11.62
C ILE A 74 -6.55 -4.22 11.08
N LYS A 75 -7.50 -4.05 10.17
CA LYS A 75 -8.32 -5.12 9.55
C LYS A 75 -7.81 -5.48 8.15
N ILE A 76 -6.51 -5.29 7.89
CA ILE A 76 -5.94 -5.53 6.56
C ILE A 76 -6.09 -6.99 6.09
N ALA A 77 -6.21 -7.95 7.03
CA ALA A 77 -6.47 -9.35 6.71
C ALA A 77 -7.81 -9.55 6.00
N ASP A 78 -8.80 -8.69 6.25
CA ASP A 78 -10.12 -8.70 5.61
C ASP A 78 -10.10 -8.07 4.21
N THR A 79 -8.92 -7.67 3.69
CA THR A 79 -8.81 -6.98 2.40
C THR A 79 -9.46 -7.75 1.27
N ARG A 80 -9.41 -9.09 1.29
CA ARG A 80 -10.03 -9.95 0.29
C ARG A 80 -11.54 -9.72 0.14
N GLU A 81 -12.23 -9.29 1.19
CA GLU A 81 -13.69 -9.08 1.18
C GLU A 81 -14.11 -7.90 0.30
N TRP A 82 -13.19 -6.97 0.01
CA TRP A 82 -13.51 -5.73 -0.68
C TRP A 82 -12.52 -5.37 -1.79
N ASN A 83 -11.27 -5.84 -1.72
CA ASN A 83 -10.22 -5.59 -2.69
C ASN A 83 -10.17 -6.72 -3.73
N THR A 84 -10.30 -6.37 -5.01
CA THR A 84 -10.30 -7.34 -6.12
C THR A 84 -8.92 -7.85 -6.51
N SER A 85 -7.85 -7.25 -5.99
CA SER A 85 -6.48 -7.47 -6.48
C SER A 85 -5.62 -8.23 -5.48
N VAL A 86 -6.04 -8.29 -4.21
CA VAL A 86 -5.34 -9.00 -3.14
C VAL A 86 -6.12 -10.22 -2.72
N ASP A 87 -5.46 -11.37 -2.78
CA ASP A 87 -5.98 -12.67 -2.38
C ASP A 87 -5.92 -12.84 -0.85
N ALA A 88 -4.79 -12.49 -0.25
CA ALA A 88 -4.59 -12.60 1.20
C ALA A 88 -3.55 -11.59 1.71
N CYS A 89 -3.77 -11.13 2.95
CA CYS A 89 -2.78 -10.42 3.76
C CYS A 89 -2.63 -11.16 5.09
N THR A 90 -1.44 -11.70 5.34
CA THR A 90 -1.17 -12.54 6.51
C THR A 90 -0.09 -11.91 7.38
N LEU A 91 -0.34 -11.78 8.68
CA LEU A 91 0.68 -11.38 9.64
C LEU A 91 1.72 -12.51 9.76
N VAL A 92 2.96 -12.17 9.42
CA VAL A 92 4.11 -13.08 9.55
C VAL A 92 4.73 -12.94 10.93
N LYS A 93 4.94 -11.70 11.38
CA LYS A 93 5.55 -11.41 12.68
C LYS A 93 5.23 -9.99 13.15
N GLN A 94 4.84 -9.85 14.40
CA GLN A 94 4.83 -8.55 15.08
C GLN A 94 6.23 -8.25 15.61
N LEU A 95 6.87 -7.18 15.14
CA LEU A 95 8.23 -6.78 15.57
C LEU A 95 8.21 -5.77 16.73
N ALA A 96 7.22 -4.89 16.74
CA ALA A 96 6.96 -3.90 17.78
C ALA A 96 5.46 -3.55 17.76
N PRO A 97 4.90 -2.84 18.75
CA PRO A 97 3.46 -2.51 18.78
C PRO A 97 2.93 -1.86 17.49
N ASN A 98 3.80 -1.17 16.76
CA ASN A 98 3.43 -0.43 15.55
C ASN A 98 4.25 -0.86 14.31
N VAL A 99 4.98 -1.97 14.40
CA VAL A 99 5.80 -2.51 13.30
C VAL A 99 5.50 -3.99 13.09
N GLU A 100 5.10 -4.35 11.88
CA GLU A 100 4.71 -5.71 11.51
C GLU A 100 5.39 -6.14 10.21
N ILE A 101 5.66 -7.44 10.10
CA ILE A 101 5.99 -8.10 8.84
C ILE A 101 4.72 -8.75 8.32
N MET A 102 4.33 -8.37 7.10
CA MET A 102 3.15 -8.90 6.42
C MET A 102 3.56 -9.64 5.15
N HIS A 103 2.87 -10.75 4.89
CA HIS A 103 2.89 -11.45 3.61
C HIS A 103 1.61 -11.10 2.85
N THR A 104 1.75 -10.55 1.65
CA THR A 104 0.62 -10.20 0.78
C THR A 104 0.68 -11.05 -0.47
N LEU A 105 -0.42 -11.73 -0.78
CA LEU A 105 -0.61 -12.51 -2.01
C LEU A 105 -1.63 -11.80 -2.90
N THR A 106 -1.31 -11.61 -4.18
CA THR A 106 -2.22 -11.03 -5.16
C THR A 106 -2.91 -12.11 -5.98
N PHE A 107 -4.07 -11.79 -6.52
CA PHE A 107 -4.63 -12.58 -7.60
C PHE A 107 -3.75 -12.50 -8.86
N ALA A 108 -3.91 -13.47 -9.76
CA ALA A 108 -3.43 -13.34 -11.12
C ALA A 108 -4.23 -12.24 -11.84
N MET A 109 -3.55 -11.40 -12.61
CA MET A 109 -4.17 -10.28 -13.34
C MET A 109 -4.40 -10.64 -14.82
N TYR A 110 -5.27 -9.87 -15.47
CA TYR A 110 -5.55 -9.97 -16.92
C TYR A 110 -5.96 -11.38 -17.39
N GLY A 111 -6.84 -12.04 -16.63
CA GLY A 111 -7.30 -13.39 -17.00
C GLY A 111 -6.19 -14.45 -16.98
N GLY A 112 -5.11 -14.22 -16.22
CA GLY A 112 -4.01 -15.17 -16.05
C GLY A 112 -2.75 -14.85 -16.85
N LEU A 113 -2.75 -13.82 -17.71
CA LEU A 113 -1.55 -13.37 -18.43
C LEU A 113 -0.44 -12.91 -17.48
N VAL A 114 -0.82 -12.39 -16.31
CA VAL A 114 0.08 -11.99 -15.24
C VAL A 114 -0.22 -12.90 -14.06
N SER A 115 0.69 -13.85 -13.79
CA SER A 115 0.58 -14.77 -12.64
C SER A 115 0.39 -14.06 -11.28
N ALA A 116 0.00 -14.79 -10.25
CA ALA A 116 -0.03 -14.25 -8.89
C ALA A 116 1.37 -13.78 -8.43
N ARG A 117 1.40 -12.71 -7.64
CA ARG A 117 2.61 -12.23 -6.96
C ARG A 117 2.44 -12.37 -5.46
N ASP A 118 3.54 -12.62 -4.78
CA ASP A 118 3.61 -12.39 -3.35
C ASP A 118 4.65 -11.33 -2.99
N PHE A 119 4.43 -10.69 -1.85
CA PHE A 119 5.27 -9.64 -1.31
C PHE A 119 5.46 -9.89 0.18
N ILE A 120 6.67 -9.67 0.67
CA ILE A 120 6.93 -9.59 2.10
C ILE A 120 7.30 -8.17 2.40
N ASN A 121 6.52 -7.53 3.27
CA ASN A 121 6.66 -6.13 3.58
C ASN A 121 6.86 -5.95 5.08
N VAL A 122 7.72 -5.01 5.46
CA VAL A 122 7.61 -4.38 6.78
C VAL A 122 6.66 -3.20 6.65
N ARG A 123 5.73 -3.08 7.60
CA ARG A 123 4.78 -1.96 7.70
C ARG A 123 4.98 -1.28 9.05
N VAL A 124 5.02 0.05 9.03
CA VAL A 124 5.08 0.88 10.23
C VAL A 124 3.89 1.81 10.21
N ALA A 125 3.10 1.80 11.28
CA ALA A 125 1.96 2.70 11.44
C ALA A 125 2.17 3.65 12.61
N LYS A 126 1.67 4.88 12.51
CA LYS A 126 1.65 5.85 13.61
C LYS A 126 0.46 6.79 13.46
N GLU A 127 -0.06 7.28 14.59
CA GLU A 127 -0.84 8.51 14.60
C GLU A 127 0.10 9.71 14.43
N LEU A 128 -0.35 10.74 13.74
CA LEU A 128 0.42 11.98 13.56
C LEU A 128 0.40 12.79 14.87
N GLU A 129 1.51 13.44 15.19
CA GLU A 129 1.70 14.15 16.46
C GLU A 129 0.68 15.28 16.71
N ASP A 130 0.16 15.87 15.63
CA ASP A 130 -0.85 16.93 15.67
C ASP A 130 -2.29 16.40 15.73
N GLY A 131 -2.49 15.07 15.77
CA GLY A 131 -3.80 14.42 15.76
C GLY A 131 -4.58 14.62 14.45
N SER A 132 -3.90 15.05 13.38
CA SER A 132 -4.53 15.28 12.07
C SER A 132 -4.88 13.99 11.34
N GLY A 133 -4.36 12.84 11.78
CA GLY A 133 -4.68 11.53 11.23
C GLY A 133 -3.58 10.51 11.46
N TYR A 134 -3.38 9.62 10.49
CA TYR A 134 -2.50 8.45 10.59
C TYR A 134 -1.59 8.33 9.37
N ILE A 135 -0.46 7.66 9.56
CA ILE A 135 0.48 7.30 8.51
C ILE A 135 0.82 5.81 8.60
N VAL A 136 0.85 5.14 7.47
CA VAL A 136 1.24 3.73 7.32
C VAL A 136 2.30 3.63 6.23
N GLY A 137 3.57 3.60 6.62
CA GLY A 137 4.71 3.39 5.73
C GLY A 137 4.94 1.90 5.49
N THR A 138 5.26 1.53 4.26
CA THR A 138 5.45 0.13 3.84
C THR A 138 6.64 0.04 2.89
N THR A 139 7.47 -0.99 3.05
CA THR A 139 8.51 -1.32 2.07
C THR A 139 8.75 -2.83 2.01
N GLY A 140 9.18 -3.32 0.85
CA GLY A 140 9.53 -4.72 0.67
C GLY A 140 10.83 -5.09 1.40
N ILE A 141 10.88 -6.31 1.93
CA ILE A 141 12.07 -6.84 2.58
C ILE A 141 12.41 -8.23 2.06
N GLU A 142 13.70 -8.57 2.08
CA GLU A 142 14.13 -9.95 2.02
C GLU A 142 13.95 -10.60 3.39
N TYR A 143 13.18 -11.69 3.42
CA TYR A 143 12.88 -12.42 4.64
C TYR A 143 12.79 -13.92 4.35
N LYS A 144 13.70 -14.70 4.92
CA LYS A 144 13.89 -16.13 4.56
C LYS A 144 12.85 -17.06 5.17
N ASN A 145 12.17 -16.63 6.24
CA ASN A 145 11.22 -17.47 6.97
C ASN A 145 9.88 -17.65 6.24
N VAL A 146 9.69 -16.99 5.10
CA VAL A 146 8.51 -17.17 4.24
C VAL A 146 9.00 -17.68 2.88
N PRO A 147 8.90 -19.01 2.63
CA PRO A 147 9.36 -19.61 1.39
C PRO A 147 8.55 -19.11 0.19
N ARG A 148 9.12 -19.25 -1.01
CA ARG A 148 8.39 -18.92 -2.24
C ARG A 148 7.38 -20.02 -2.57
N GLY A 149 6.13 -19.64 -2.81
CA GLY A 149 5.11 -20.56 -3.30
C GLY A 149 5.37 -21.01 -4.74
N SER A 150 4.99 -22.24 -5.07
CA SER A 150 5.02 -22.71 -6.46
C SER A 150 4.05 -21.89 -7.31
N GLY A 151 4.47 -21.49 -8.52
CA GLY A 151 3.63 -20.71 -9.45
C GLY A 151 3.40 -19.24 -9.06
N VAL A 152 4.01 -18.77 -7.97
CA VAL A 152 3.90 -17.40 -7.48
C VAL A 152 5.25 -16.69 -7.61
N THR A 153 5.25 -15.53 -8.27
CA THR A 153 6.47 -14.72 -8.42
C THR A 153 6.60 -13.77 -7.24
N ARG A 154 7.71 -13.85 -6.49
CA ARG A 154 8.03 -12.88 -5.43
C ARG A 154 8.36 -11.52 -6.03
N GLY A 155 7.48 -10.56 -5.83
CA GLY A 155 7.72 -9.15 -6.13
C GLY A 155 8.54 -8.47 -5.04
N MET A 156 8.91 -7.21 -5.28
CA MET A 156 9.56 -6.35 -4.30
C MET A 156 8.94 -4.96 -4.35
N ASN A 157 8.41 -4.50 -3.22
CA ASN A 157 7.92 -3.14 -3.10
C ASN A 157 9.08 -2.20 -2.73
N GLY A 158 9.14 -1.03 -3.36
CA GLY A 158 9.84 0.11 -2.79
C GLY A 158 9.01 0.75 -1.68
N VAL A 159 9.43 1.94 -1.26
CA VAL A 159 8.68 2.72 -0.26
C VAL A 159 7.32 3.14 -0.83
N MET A 160 6.27 2.78 -0.11
CA MET A 160 4.87 2.98 -0.46
C MET A 160 4.01 3.04 0.81
N GLY A 161 2.71 3.26 0.69
CA GLY A 161 1.84 3.27 1.88
C GLY A 161 0.68 4.24 1.80
N PHE A 162 0.10 4.53 2.98
CA PHE A 162 -1.08 5.39 3.13
C PHE A 162 -0.80 6.53 4.11
N LEU A 163 -1.13 7.76 3.72
CA LEU A 163 -1.26 8.89 4.62
C LEU A 163 -2.74 9.27 4.66
N ILE A 164 -3.32 9.20 5.86
CA ILE A 164 -4.76 9.23 6.13
C ILE A 164 -5.02 10.47 6.97
N LEU A 165 -5.50 11.55 6.35
CA LEU A 165 -5.63 12.86 6.97
C LEU A 165 -7.10 13.25 7.14
N ARG A 166 -7.39 14.03 8.19
CA ARG A 166 -8.69 14.66 8.37
C ARG A 166 -9.02 15.59 7.19
N HIS A 167 -10.28 15.58 6.79
CA HIS A 167 -10.82 16.47 5.76
C HIS A 167 -12.25 16.90 6.15
N GLU A 168 -12.73 18.04 5.64
CA GLU A 168 -14.10 18.53 5.90
C GLU A 168 -15.21 17.54 5.50
N ARG A 169 -14.88 16.64 4.56
CA ARG A 169 -15.76 15.58 4.04
C ARG A 169 -15.44 14.19 4.62
N GLY A 170 -14.67 14.11 5.69
CA GLY A 170 -14.21 12.85 6.30
C GLY A 170 -12.69 12.74 6.25
N THR A 171 -12.17 12.03 5.25
CA THR A 171 -10.75 11.70 5.13
C THR A 171 -10.19 12.09 3.77
N ARG A 172 -9.00 12.69 3.75
CA ARG A 172 -8.12 12.78 2.58
C ARG A 172 -7.10 11.65 2.67
N LEU A 173 -7.15 10.74 1.69
CA LEU A 173 -6.24 9.62 1.57
C LEU A 173 -5.19 9.94 0.51
N VAL A 174 -3.92 9.95 0.90
CA VAL A 174 -2.80 9.89 -0.04
C VAL A 174 -2.26 8.47 -0.05
N TRP A 175 -2.20 7.86 -1.22
CA TRP A 175 -1.71 6.49 -1.40
C TRP A 175 -0.62 6.45 -2.45
N ILE A 176 0.55 5.91 -2.10
CA ILE A 176 1.63 5.72 -3.05
C ILE A 176 1.80 4.24 -3.34
N ILE A 177 2.06 3.92 -4.61
CA ILE A 177 2.50 2.60 -5.06
C ILE A 177 3.90 2.72 -5.67
N ASN A 178 4.81 1.88 -5.19
CA ASN A 178 6.14 1.66 -5.73
C ASN A 178 6.38 0.15 -5.74
N THR A 179 6.11 -0.52 -6.87
CA THR A 179 6.16 -1.98 -6.92
C THR A 179 6.94 -2.49 -8.12
N ASP A 180 7.89 -3.38 -7.84
CA ASP A 180 8.52 -4.22 -8.84
C ASP A 180 7.90 -5.61 -8.76
N VAL A 181 6.95 -5.89 -9.66
CA VAL A 181 6.24 -7.17 -9.73
C VAL A 181 7.14 -8.35 -10.17
N LYS A 182 8.37 -8.06 -10.61
CA LYS A 182 9.34 -8.99 -11.17
C LYS A 182 8.79 -9.84 -12.33
N GLY A 183 9.67 -10.68 -12.90
CA GLY A 183 9.36 -11.57 -14.01
C GLY A 183 9.43 -10.91 -15.38
N TRP A 184 8.91 -11.60 -16.39
CA TRP A 184 9.02 -11.24 -17.80
C TRP A 184 7.78 -10.47 -18.30
N ILE A 185 7.42 -9.38 -17.61
CA ILE A 185 6.29 -8.52 -18.01
C ILE A 185 6.84 -7.19 -18.52
N PRO A 186 6.41 -6.70 -19.70
CA PRO A 186 6.77 -5.37 -20.17
C PRO A 186 6.38 -4.30 -19.15
N ARG A 187 7.35 -3.45 -18.78
CA ARG A 187 7.13 -2.40 -17.78
C ARG A 187 6.01 -1.43 -18.17
N SER A 188 5.89 -1.11 -19.46
CA SER A 188 4.83 -0.25 -19.98
C SER A 188 3.43 -0.81 -19.70
N LEU A 189 3.27 -2.14 -19.71
CA LEU A 189 2.00 -2.78 -19.39
C LEU A 189 1.67 -2.63 -17.90
N ILE A 190 2.65 -2.83 -17.02
CA ILE A 190 2.49 -2.62 -15.58
C ILE A 190 2.15 -1.16 -15.29
N ASP A 191 2.93 -0.22 -15.82
CA ASP A 191 2.73 1.20 -15.61
C ASP A 191 1.34 1.67 -16.11
N ALA A 192 0.84 1.11 -17.20
CA ALA A 192 -0.51 1.40 -17.71
C ALA A 192 -1.64 0.80 -16.85
N ALA A 193 -1.35 -0.25 -16.08
CA ALA A 193 -2.31 -0.92 -15.20
C ALA A 193 -2.56 -0.16 -13.89
N ILE A 194 -1.51 0.46 -13.34
CA ILE A 194 -1.54 1.00 -11.97
C ILE A 194 -2.63 2.06 -11.76
N PRO A 195 -2.88 3.03 -12.67
CA PRO A 195 -3.95 4.00 -12.46
C PRO A 195 -5.34 3.34 -12.36
N ALA A 196 -5.63 2.35 -13.19
CA ALA A 196 -6.91 1.63 -13.15
C ALA A 196 -7.05 0.79 -11.86
N GLU A 197 -5.96 0.19 -11.40
CA GLU A 197 -5.92 -0.48 -10.09
C GLU A 197 -6.19 0.50 -8.95
N MET A 198 -5.58 1.68 -8.99
CA MET A 198 -5.79 2.70 -7.98
C MET A 198 -7.25 3.17 -7.93
N GLU A 199 -7.85 3.41 -9.10
CA GLU A 199 -9.29 3.74 -9.21
C GLU A 199 -10.18 2.65 -8.59
N SER A 200 -9.94 1.38 -8.95
CA SER A 200 -10.69 0.23 -8.45
C SER A 200 -10.62 0.15 -6.93
N TYR A 201 -9.41 0.26 -6.38
CA TYR A 201 -9.17 0.20 -4.94
C TYR A 201 -9.83 1.36 -4.18
N ILE A 202 -9.77 2.59 -4.70
CA ILE A 202 -10.44 3.74 -4.07
C ILE A 202 -11.95 3.54 -4.03
N LEU A 203 -12.55 3.08 -5.12
CA LEU A 203 -13.99 2.80 -5.18
C LEU A 203 -14.39 1.66 -4.22
N ALA A 204 -13.58 0.60 -4.16
CA ALA A 204 -13.78 -0.51 -3.25
C ALA A 204 -13.68 -0.08 -1.78
N LEU A 205 -12.67 0.71 -1.43
CA LEU A 205 -12.49 1.26 -0.09
C LEU A 205 -13.69 2.12 0.33
N ARG A 206 -14.16 3.02 -0.55
CA ARG A 206 -15.34 3.85 -0.29
C ARG A 206 -16.58 2.99 0.01
N LYS A 207 -16.78 1.90 -0.72
CA LYS A 207 -17.88 0.95 -0.42
C LYS A 207 -17.67 0.25 0.92
N ARG A 208 -16.44 -0.19 1.22
CA ARG A 208 -16.13 -0.89 2.47
C ARG A 208 -16.38 -0.02 3.69
N VAL A 209 -15.94 1.24 3.68
CA VAL A 209 -16.13 2.13 4.85
C VAL A 209 -17.60 2.45 5.09
N VAL A 210 -18.44 2.53 4.04
CA VAL A 210 -19.90 2.66 4.21
C VAL A 210 -20.48 1.41 4.87
N ALA A 211 -20.08 0.22 4.42
CA ALA A 211 -20.55 -1.04 5.00
C ALA A 211 -20.13 -1.20 6.47
N VAL A 212 -18.89 -0.83 6.81
CA VAL A 212 -18.39 -0.90 8.21
C VAL A 212 -19.16 0.06 9.11
N GLN A 213 -19.37 1.31 8.68
CA GLN A 213 -20.11 2.30 9.47
C GLN A 213 -21.60 1.95 9.65
N ALA A 214 -22.18 1.13 8.76
CA ALA A 214 -23.57 0.69 8.89
C ALA A 214 -23.76 -0.45 9.93
N LEU A 215 -22.67 -1.03 10.43
CA LEU A 215 -22.66 -2.10 11.43
C LEU A 215 -22.42 -1.58 12.86
N GLU A 216 -22.12 -0.28 13.00
CA GLU A 216 -21.90 0.44 14.26
C GLU A 216 -23.17 1.19 14.69
#